data_AF-A0A940ES48-F1
#
_entry.id   AF-A0A940ES48-F1
#
_cell.length_a   1.000
_cell.length_b   1.000
_cell.length_c   1.000
_cell.angle_alpha   90.00
_cell.angle_beta   90.00
_cell.angle_gamma   90.00
#
_symmetry.space_group_name_H-M   'P 1'
#
loop_
_entity.id
_entity.type
_entity.pdbx_description
1 polymer ?
#
loop_
_entity_poly.entity_id
_entity_poly.type
_entity_poly.pdbx_seq_one_letter_code
_entity_poly.pdbx_strand_id
1 'polypeptide(L)'
;MRKIVLTAGIALVQMVAINAFAQSSGDADPAQAKSPPTPKTTPAERAEARGERKAAGSQAARGPQIGEGQSEPTPTAKTTRKERKAANAKRRAATREANKAGELSRGGNADAPEKQKP
;
A
#
# COMPACT_ATOMS: atom_id res chain seq x y z
N MET A 1 -15.71 -38.59 -39.99
CA MET A 1 -16.01 -37.70 -38.84
C MET A 1 -15.06 -36.49 -38.72
N ARG A 2 -13.74 -36.63 -38.92
CA ARG A 2 -12.79 -35.50 -38.80
C ARG A 2 -13.05 -34.32 -39.75
N LYS A 3 -13.55 -34.58 -40.97
CA LYS A 3 -13.86 -33.53 -41.97
C LYS A 3 -15.09 -32.69 -41.61
N ILE A 4 -16.08 -33.28 -40.95
CA ILE A 4 -17.31 -32.59 -40.51
C ILE A 4 -17.00 -31.63 -39.35
N VAL A 5 -16.10 -32.04 -38.44
CA VAL A 5 -15.64 -31.20 -37.33
C VAL A 5 -14.84 -30.00 -37.84
N LEU A 6 -14.02 -30.18 -38.89
CA LEU A 6 -13.23 -29.09 -39.48
C LEU A 6 -14.12 -28.05 -40.18
N THR A 7 -15.14 -28.49 -40.92
CA THR A 7 -16.08 -27.58 -41.60
C THR A 7 -17.01 -26.86 -40.63
N ALA A 8 -17.45 -27.52 -39.55
CA ALA A 8 -18.24 -26.90 -38.50
C ALA A 8 -17.43 -25.82 -37.74
N GLY A 9 -16.14 -26.07 -37.49
CA GLY A 9 -15.25 -25.10 -36.86
C GLY A 9 -15.04 -23.83 -37.67
N ILE A 10 -14.87 -23.94 -39.00
CA ILE A 10 -14.68 -22.78 -39.89
C ILE A 10 -15.96 -21.93 -39.97
N ALA A 11 -17.13 -22.55 -40.02
CA ALA A 11 -18.42 -21.84 -40.02
C ALA A 11 -18.66 -21.07 -38.71
N LEU A 12 -18.24 -21.63 -37.57
CA LEU A 12 -18.40 -20.99 -36.26
C LEU A 12 -17.48 -19.77 -36.10
N VAL A 13 -16.26 -19.83 -36.65
CA VAL A 13 -15.33 -18.68 -36.65
C VAL A 13 -15.87 -17.54 -37.51
N GLN A 14 -16.50 -17.83 -38.66
CA GLN A 14 -17.11 -16.80 -39.50
C GLN A 14 -18.30 -16.10 -38.82
N MET A 15 -19.12 -16.81 -38.03
CA MET A 15 -20.23 -16.18 -37.31
C MET A 15 -19.78 -15.31 -36.13
N VAL A 16 -18.68 -15.63 -35.46
CA VAL A 16 -18.16 -14.81 -34.34
C VAL A 16 -17.49 -13.53 -34.84
N ALA A 17 -16.85 -13.56 -36.02
CA ALA A 17 -16.17 -12.39 -36.59
C ALA A 17 -17.12 -11.26 -37.01
N ILE A 18 -18.38 -11.56 -37.36
CA ILE A 18 -19.38 -10.54 -37.76
C ILE A 18 -19.87 -9.74 -36.55
N ASN A 19 -19.96 -10.36 -35.36
CA ASN A 19 -20.41 -9.67 -34.15
C ASN A 19 -19.34 -8.76 -33.51
N ALA A 20 -18.06 -9.00 -33.77
CA ALA A 20 -16.96 -8.20 -33.22
C ALA A 20 -16.81 -6.82 -33.90
N PHE A 21 -17.25 -6.67 -35.15
CA PHE A 21 -17.17 -5.39 -35.88
C PHE A 21 -18.43 -4.52 -35.79
N ALA A 22 -19.52 -5.04 -35.22
CA ALA A 22 -20.76 -4.27 -34.99
C ALA A 22 -20.65 -3.27 -33.82
N GLN A 23 -19.54 -3.27 -33.06
CA GLN A 23 -19.28 -2.30 -31.99
C GLN A 23 -18.62 -0.99 -32.49
N SER A 24 -18.38 -0.83 -33.80
CA SER A 24 -17.64 0.33 -34.32
C SER A 24 -18.48 1.54 -34.72
N SER A 25 -19.81 1.49 -34.59
CA SER A 25 -20.68 2.61 -34.96
C SER A 25 -21.90 2.75 -34.03
N GLY A 26 -21.67 2.70 -32.73
CA GLY A 26 -22.65 3.13 -31.74
C GLY A 26 -22.31 4.54 -31.30
N ASP A 27 -23.20 5.51 -31.56
CA ASP A 27 -23.26 6.73 -30.75
C ASP A 27 -23.18 6.30 -29.29
N ALA A 28 -22.13 6.73 -28.58
CA ALA A 28 -22.02 6.46 -27.17
C ALA A 28 -23.27 7.04 -26.49
N ASP A 29 -24.07 6.19 -25.87
CA ASP A 29 -25.22 6.61 -25.06
C ASP A 29 -24.74 7.72 -24.11
N PRO A 30 -25.26 8.96 -24.22
CA PRO A 30 -24.83 10.05 -23.36
C PRO A 30 -25.11 9.76 -21.88
N ALA A 31 -25.98 8.78 -21.56
CA ALA A 31 -26.21 8.30 -20.20
C ALA A 31 -25.08 7.39 -19.66
N GLN A 32 -24.26 6.80 -20.53
CA GLN A 32 -23.11 5.97 -20.16
C GLN A 32 -21.75 6.64 -20.41
N ALA A 33 -21.75 7.83 -21.02
CA ALA A 33 -20.54 8.61 -21.21
C ALA A 33 -19.98 9.06 -19.85
N LYS A 34 -18.71 8.73 -19.58
CA LYS A 34 -17.98 9.26 -18.43
C LYS A 34 -17.98 10.79 -18.55
N SER A 35 -18.30 11.48 -17.45
CA SER A 35 -18.28 12.95 -17.44
C SER A 35 -16.91 13.48 -17.88
N PRO A 36 -16.88 14.59 -18.64
CA PRO A 36 -15.62 15.19 -19.07
C PRO A 36 -14.76 15.57 -17.85
N PRO A 37 -13.43 15.54 -17.98
CA PRO A 37 -12.55 15.93 -16.88
C PRO A 37 -12.85 17.37 -16.46
N THR A 38 -12.95 17.59 -15.15
CA THR A 38 -13.16 18.93 -14.60
C THR A 38 -12.02 19.87 -15.00
N PRO A 39 -12.30 21.14 -15.35
CA PRO A 39 -11.27 22.10 -15.70
C PRO A 39 -10.30 22.31 -14.54
N LYS A 40 -9.02 22.56 -14.87
CA LYS A 40 -8.00 22.87 -13.87
C LYS A 40 -8.34 24.19 -13.18
N THR A 41 -8.12 24.26 -11.88
CA THR A 41 -8.31 25.49 -11.11
C THR A 41 -7.41 26.61 -11.60
N THR A 42 -7.96 27.82 -11.65
CA THR A 42 -7.23 29.02 -12.06
C THR A 42 -6.17 29.40 -11.01
N PRO A 43 -5.15 30.21 -11.38
CA PRO A 43 -4.19 30.73 -10.40
C PRO A 43 -4.85 31.53 -9.27
N ALA A 44 -5.94 32.25 -9.57
CA ALA A 44 -6.70 33.04 -8.60
C ALA A 44 -7.39 32.15 -7.55
N GLU A 45 -8.13 31.13 -7.99
CA GLU A 45 -8.76 30.13 -7.11
C GLU A 45 -7.72 29.43 -6.22
N ARG A 46 -6.54 29.14 -6.77
CA ARG A 46 -5.46 28.52 -6.00
C ARG A 46 -4.86 29.47 -4.96
N ALA A 47 -4.82 30.77 -5.24
CA ALA A 47 -4.33 31.77 -4.30
C ALA A 47 -5.32 31.96 -3.14
N GLU A 48 -6.61 32.00 -3.44
CA GLU A 48 -7.68 32.07 -2.44
C GLU A 48 -7.67 30.85 -1.52
N ALA A 49 -7.64 29.64 -2.09
CA ALA A 49 -7.53 28.39 -1.32
C ALA A 49 -6.21 28.26 -0.52
N ARG A 50 -5.15 28.99 -0.89
CA ARG A 50 -3.92 29.10 -0.06
C ARG A 50 -4.14 30.09 1.09
N GLY A 51 -4.85 31.18 0.86
CA GLY A 51 -5.21 32.16 1.89
C GLY A 51 -6.04 31.51 3.00
N GLU A 52 -7.10 30.80 2.63
CA GLU A 52 -7.97 30.07 3.58
C GLU A 52 -7.19 29.06 4.42
N ARG A 53 -6.35 28.23 3.78
CA ARG A 53 -5.52 27.24 4.49
C ARG A 53 -4.53 27.89 5.45
N LYS A 54 -3.94 29.03 5.07
CA LYS A 54 -3.05 29.79 5.96
C LYS A 54 -3.81 30.36 7.15
N ALA A 55 -5.00 30.92 6.94
CA ALA A 55 -5.84 31.46 8.00
C ALA A 55 -6.22 30.35 9.01
N ALA A 56 -6.75 29.22 8.51
CA ALA A 56 -7.11 28.07 9.33
C ALA A 56 -5.92 27.49 10.10
N GLY A 57 -4.78 27.29 9.43
CA GLY A 57 -3.55 26.80 10.07
C GLY A 57 -3.02 27.76 11.15
N SER A 58 -3.11 29.07 10.91
CA SER A 58 -2.67 30.08 11.89
C SER A 58 -3.56 30.13 13.14
N GLN A 59 -4.87 29.88 12.99
CA GLN A 59 -5.80 29.79 14.12
C GLN A 59 -5.57 28.50 14.90
N ALA A 60 -5.36 27.37 14.23
CA ALA A 60 -5.06 26.10 14.87
C ALA A 60 -3.74 26.14 15.68
N ALA A 61 -2.71 26.80 15.16
CA ALA A 61 -1.42 26.95 15.85
C ALA A 61 -1.45 27.88 17.08
N ARG A 62 -2.45 28.76 17.17
CA ARG A 62 -2.67 29.65 18.33
C ARG A 62 -3.51 29.02 19.43
N GLY A 63 -4.15 27.88 19.17
CA GLY A 63 -4.86 27.11 20.20
C GLY A 63 -3.88 26.36 21.12
N PRO A 64 -4.37 25.79 22.24
CA PRO A 64 -3.54 24.99 23.13
C PRO A 64 -2.87 23.85 22.36
N GLN A 65 -1.54 23.87 22.23
CA GLN A 65 -0.83 22.80 21.54
C GLN A 65 -0.69 21.60 22.48
N ILE A 66 -1.02 20.41 21.98
CA ILE A 66 -0.83 19.16 22.72
C ILE A 66 0.67 19.01 23.02
N GLY A 67 1.06 19.20 24.27
CA GLY A 67 2.45 19.13 24.72
C GLY A 67 3.00 20.42 25.33
N GLU A 68 2.29 21.56 25.23
CA GLU A 68 2.63 22.77 26.00
C GLU A 68 2.41 22.52 27.49
N GLY A 69 3.46 22.10 28.19
CA GLY A 69 3.43 21.75 29.62
C GLY A 69 3.88 20.32 29.94
N GLN A 70 4.14 19.49 28.93
CA GLN A 70 4.89 18.25 29.14
C GLN A 70 6.37 18.65 29.31
N SER A 71 6.88 18.62 30.55
CA SER A 71 8.30 18.78 30.80
C SER A 71 9.09 17.81 29.92
N GLU A 72 10.14 18.28 29.25
CA GLU A 72 11.05 17.37 28.54
C GLU A 72 11.46 16.23 29.49
N PRO A 73 11.37 14.96 29.06
CA PRO A 73 11.72 13.85 29.92
C PRO A 73 13.17 14.01 30.38
N THR A 74 13.41 13.97 31.68
CA THR A 74 14.77 14.05 32.23
C THR A 74 15.61 12.93 31.64
N PRO A 75 16.80 13.24 31.08
CA PRO A 75 17.63 12.24 30.43
C PRO A 75 18.05 11.17 31.44
N THR A 76 17.74 9.91 31.13
CA THR A 76 18.15 8.78 31.95
C THR A 76 19.60 8.40 31.70
N ALA A 77 20.27 7.83 32.71
CA ALA A 77 21.65 7.37 32.60
C ALA A 77 21.78 6.32 31.48
N LYS A 78 22.76 6.49 30.60
CA LYS A 78 23.04 5.53 29.53
C LYS A 78 23.58 4.24 30.13
N THR A 79 23.01 3.10 29.72
CA THR A 79 23.55 1.78 30.08
C THR A 79 25.01 1.65 29.66
N THR A 80 25.86 1.12 30.53
CA THR A 80 27.28 0.95 30.23
C THR A 80 27.49 -0.12 29.14
N ARG A 81 28.65 -0.12 28.47
CA ARG A 81 28.99 -1.17 27.49
C ARG A 81 29.01 -2.56 28.14
N LYS A 82 29.41 -2.66 29.41
CA LYS A 82 29.45 -3.91 30.19
C LYS A 82 28.04 -4.45 30.42
N GLU A 83 27.11 -3.61 30.86
CA GLU A 83 25.69 -3.97 31.01
C GLU A 83 25.07 -4.45 29.70
N ARG A 84 25.29 -3.70 28.60
CA ARG A 84 24.78 -4.10 27.27
C ARG A 84 25.34 -5.44 26.82
N LYS A 85 26.61 -5.74 27.10
CA LYS A 85 27.22 -7.04 26.78
C LYS A 85 26.60 -8.16 27.61
N ALA A 86 26.40 -7.94 28.91
CA ALA A 86 25.79 -8.92 29.81
C ALA A 86 24.32 -9.21 29.42
N ALA A 87 23.53 -8.18 29.13
CA ALA A 87 22.15 -8.32 28.67
C ALA A 87 22.06 -9.09 27.35
N ASN A 88 22.95 -8.79 26.39
CA ASN A 88 23.03 -9.53 25.14
C ASN A 88 23.41 -11.00 25.32
N ALA A 89 24.33 -11.30 26.25
CA ALA A 89 24.71 -12.67 26.56
C ALA A 89 23.52 -13.45 27.16
N LYS A 90 22.79 -12.84 28.10
CA LYS A 90 21.56 -13.42 28.67
C LYS A 90 20.51 -13.70 27.59
N ARG A 91 20.25 -12.72 26.72
CA ARG A 91 19.32 -12.87 25.60
C ARG A 91 19.71 -14.05 24.70
N ARG A 92 20.99 -14.14 24.31
CA ARG A 92 21.48 -15.23 23.46
C ARG A 92 21.38 -16.60 24.15
N ALA A 93 21.61 -16.67 25.45
CA ALA A 93 21.44 -17.92 26.20
C ALA A 93 19.97 -18.37 26.20
N ALA A 94 19.05 -17.47 26.52
CA ALA A 94 17.61 -17.75 26.47
C ALA A 94 17.15 -18.18 25.06
N THR A 95 17.60 -17.49 24.00
CA THR A 95 17.31 -17.90 22.62
C THR A 95 17.87 -19.28 22.29
N ARG A 96 19.04 -19.65 22.80
CA ARG A 96 19.60 -21.00 22.60
C ARG A 96 18.79 -22.07 23.33
N GLU A 97 18.33 -21.78 24.54
CA GLU A 97 17.49 -22.69 25.32
C GLU A 97 16.13 -22.89 24.63
N ALA A 98 15.46 -21.80 24.24
CA ALA A 98 14.21 -21.86 23.50
C ALA A 98 14.37 -22.57 22.13
N ASN A 99 15.48 -22.37 21.42
CA ASN A 99 15.80 -23.13 20.20
C ASN A 99 15.99 -24.63 20.47
N LYS A 100 16.63 -25.00 21.58
CA LYS A 100 16.79 -26.42 21.98
C LYS A 100 15.45 -27.05 22.37
N ALA A 101 14.59 -26.28 23.03
CA ALA A 101 13.24 -26.68 23.41
C ALA A 101 12.26 -26.72 22.23
N GLY A 102 12.65 -26.21 21.05
CA GLY A 102 11.78 -26.15 19.88
C GLY A 102 10.69 -25.07 19.97
N GLU A 103 10.80 -24.14 20.93
CA GLU A 103 9.83 -23.07 21.18
C GLU A 103 9.96 -21.91 20.18
N LEU A 104 11.08 -21.84 19.45
CA LEU A 104 11.31 -20.84 18.42
C LEU A 104 11.03 -21.43 17.03
N SER A 105 10.21 -20.73 16.25
CA SER A 105 9.99 -21.08 14.85
C SER A 105 11.32 -21.12 14.10
N ARG A 106 11.50 -22.15 13.28
CA ARG A 106 12.74 -22.48 12.55
C ARG A 106 12.95 -21.58 11.33
N GLY A 107 12.65 -20.30 11.47
CA GLY A 107 12.63 -19.32 10.40
C GLY A 107 12.06 -18.05 11.00
N GLY A 108 12.91 -17.05 11.23
CA GLY A 108 12.45 -15.76 11.72
C GLY A 108 11.34 -15.24 10.80
N ASN A 109 10.17 -14.98 11.39
CA ASN A 109 8.88 -14.70 10.77
C ASN A 109 8.29 -15.89 10.02
N ALA A 110 7.08 -16.30 10.43
CA ALA A 110 6.25 -17.24 9.67
C ALA A 110 5.90 -16.73 8.25
N ASP A 111 6.11 -15.43 7.98
CA ASP A 111 5.87 -14.76 6.70
C ASP A 111 7.11 -14.65 5.80
N ALA A 112 8.30 -15.06 6.28
CA ALA A 112 9.50 -15.00 5.46
C ALA A 112 9.65 -16.33 4.68
N PRO A 113 9.63 -16.32 3.33
CA PRO A 113 9.83 -17.54 2.57
C PRO A 113 11.20 -18.12 2.91
N GLU A 114 11.22 -19.39 3.35
CA GLU A 114 12.43 -20.13 3.61
C GLU A 114 13.33 -20.06 2.38
N LYS A 115 14.48 -19.38 2.49
CA LYS A 115 15.52 -19.48 1.47
C LYS A 115 16.06 -20.90 1.53
N GLN A 116 15.47 -21.79 0.74
CA GLN A 116 16.07 -23.06 0.38
C GLN A 116 17.46 -22.75 -0.19
N LYS A 117 18.50 -23.28 0.46
CA LYS A 117 19.85 -23.28 -0.10
C LYS A 117 19.85 -24.18 -1.33
N PRO A 118 20.61 -23.84 -2.39
CA PRO A 118 20.81 -24.73 -3.53
C PRO A 118 21.52 -26.02 -3.12
#